data_AF-A0A7C4KP33-F1
#
_entry.id   AF-A0A7C4KP33-F1
#
_cell.length_a   1.000
_cell.length_b   1.000
_cell.length_c   1.000
_cell.angle_alpha   90.00
_cell.angle_beta   90.00
_cell.angle_gamma   90.00
#
_symmetry.space_group_name_H-M   'P 1'
#
loop_
_entity.id
_entity.type
_entity.pdbx_description
1 polymer ?
#
loop_
_entity_poly.entity_id
_entity_poly.type
_entity_poly.pdbx_seq_one_letter_code
_entity_poly.pdbx_strand_id
1 'polypeptide(L)'
;MTPAQTKMYWREWAKVTAFCRANDLPVPDRHEIHRRALGRDVSSKQLSNSDLDAVLAAFAAIYDPDNLAPQLRAARGQRARMTWVLARLTRELAQVLDPDAHLDPSTRHDRARRYIGAILTDKYHTTTPDDLTDAQLRLLLMDISRAISHHRQRLTLFADAPF
;
A
#
# COMPACT_ATOMS: atom_id res chain seq x y z
N MET A 1 -7.59 10.86 -3.62
CA MET A 1 -8.33 10.33 -2.45
C MET A 1 -9.69 9.79 -2.85
N THR A 2 -10.14 8.70 -2.24
CA THR A 2 -11.51 8.18 -2.37
C THR A 2 -12.50 9.01 -1.55
N PRO A 3 -13.83 8.93 -1.82
CA PRO A 3 -14.83 9.64 -1.01
C PRO A 3 -14.74 9.31 0.49
N ALA A 4 -14.48 8.04 0.83
CA ALA A 4 -14.29 7.60 2.21
C ALA A 4 -13.07 8.27 2.87
N GLN A 5 -11.95 8.37 2.15
CA GLN A 5 -10.76 9.06 2.62
C GLN A 5 -10.99 10.56 2.82
N THR A 6 -11.75 11.19 1.92
CA THR A 6 -12.13 12.61 2.06
C THR A 6 -12.96 12.82 3.32
N LYS A 7 -13.95 11.97 3.58
CA LYS A 7 -14.74 12.03 4.82
C LYS A 7 -13.87 11.85 6.07
N MET A 8 -12.95 10.88 6.05
CA MET A 8 -12.02 10.64 7.14
C MET A 8 -11.13 11.86 7.41
N TYR A 9 -10.56 12.45 6.36
CA TYR A 9 -9.73 13.64 6.43
C TYR A 9 -10.46 14.81 7.10
N TRP A 10 -11.67 15.13 6.63
CA TRP A 10 -12.44 16.24 7.18
C TRP A 10 -12.90 15.99 8.61
N ARG A 11 -13.20 14.73 8.95
CA ARG A 11 -13.53 14.35 10.33
C ARG A 11 -12.35 14.58 11.27
N GLU A 12 -11.14 14.19 10.88
CA GLU A 12 -9.95 14.44 11.70
C GLU A 12 -9.63 15.93 11.80
N TRP A 13 -9.76 16.68 10.70
CA TRP A 13 -9.63 18.14 10.76
C TRP A 13 -10.64 18.80 11.71
N ALA A 14 -11.89 18.33 11.72
CA ALA A 14 -12.92 18.83 12.62
C ALA A 14 -12.55 18.61 14.11
N LYS A 15 -11.81 17.56 14.45
CA LYS A 15 -11.31 17.36 15.82
C LYS A 15 -10.23 18.39 16.18
N VAL A 16 -9.32 18.70 15.26
CA VAL A 16 -8.32 19.77 15.46
C VAL A 16 -9.03 21.09 15.75
N THR A 17 -10.00 21.47 14.92
CA THR A 17 -10.71 22.74 15.12
C THR A 17 -11.53 22.75 16.41
N ALA A 18 -12.17 21.63 16.76
CA ALA A 18 -12.91 21.50 18.02
C ALA A 18 -11.98 21.61 19.23
N PHE A 19 -10.82 20.95 19.21
CA PHE A 19 -9.81 21.04 20.26
C PHE A 19 -9.27 22.46 20.43
N CYS A 20 -8.91 23.13 19.34
CA CYS A 20 -8.45 24.52 19.39
C CYS A 20 -9.53 25.44 20.00
N ARG A 21 -10.79 25.30 19.57
CA ARG A 21 -11.91 26.08 20.12
C ARG A 21 -12.14 25.81 21.60
N ALA A 22 -12.05 24.55 22.03
CA ALA A 22 -12.26 24.17 23.43
C ALA A 22 -11.15 24.70 24.37
N ASN A 23 -9.95 24.94 23.84
CA ASN A 23 -8.79 25.41 24.59
C ASN A 23 -8.42 26.88 24.31
N ASP A 24 -9.31 27.61 23.61
CA ASP A 24 -9.10 29.01 23.21
C ASP A 24 -7.78 29.26 22.45
N LEU A 25 -7.39 28.27 21.63
CA LEU A 25 -6.21 28.31 20.78
C LEU A 25 -6.57 28.74 19.35
N PRO A 26 -5.67 29.46 18.65
CA PRO A 26 -5.88 29.76 17.25
C PRO A 26 -5.91 28.48 16.42
N VAL A 27 -6.88 28.39 15.51
CA VAL A 27 -6.94 27.27 14.56
C VAL A 27 -5.76 27.39 13.59
N PRO A 28 -4.88 26.39 13.50
CA PRO A 28 -3.70 26.45 12.63
C PRO A 28 -4.09 26.45 11.15
N ASP A 29 -3.18 26.93 10.29
CA ASP A 29 -3.34 26.74 8.84
C ASP A 29 -3.13 25.27 8.48
N ARG A 30 -4.15 24.67 7.88
CA ARG A 30 -4.15 23.30 7.41
C ARG A 30 -3.10 23.05 6.31
N HIS A 31 -2.86 24.00 5.42
CA HIS A 31 -1.81 23.86 4.40
C HIS A 31 -0.41 23.90 5.01
N GLU A 32 -0.21 24.72 6.04
CA GLU A 32 1.04 24.70 6.79
C GLU A 32 1.29 23.33 7.46
N ILE A 33 0.24 22.70 8.01
CA ILE A 33 0.37 21.33 8.56
C ILE A 33 0.75 20.33 7.47
N HIS A 34 0.20 20.43 6.26
CA HIS A 34 0.60 19.57 5.14
C HIS A 34 2.08 19.72 4.81
N ARG A 35 2.55 20.97 4.70
CA ARG A 35 3.95 21.27 4.39
C ARG A 35 4.89 20.68 5.44
N ARG A 36 4.55 20.83 6.73
CA ARG A 36 5.35 20.25 7.82
C ARG A 36 5.35 18.73 7.80
N ALA A 37 4.19 18.10 7.57
CA ALA A 37 4.06 16.65 7.58
C ALA A 37 4.75 15.97 6.38
N LEU A 38 4.76 16.63 5.22
CA LEU A 38 5.21 16.03 3.96
C LEU A 38 6.54 16.59 3.44
N GLY A 39 7.01 17.72 3.98
CA GLY A 39 8.18 18.46 3.48
C GLY A 39 7.96 19.14 2.12
N ARG A 40 6.73 19.16 1.60
CA ARG A 40 6.37 19.74 0.30
C ARG A 40 4.95 20.32 0.34
N ASP A 41 4.69 21.32 -0.50
CA ASP A 41 3.37 21.93 -0.63
C ASP A 41 2.45 21.08 -1.52
N VAL A 42 1.36 20.57 -0.95
CA VAL A 42 0.44 19.65 -1.62
C VAL A 42 -0.99 19.91 -1.17
N SER A 43 -1.87 20.07 -2.16
CA SER A 43 -3.31 20.17 -1.91
C SER A 43 -3.87 18.86 -1.35
N SER A 44 -4.88 18.95 -0.47
CA SER A 44 -5.58 17.76 0.06
C SER A 44 -6.14 16.86 -1.05
N LYS A 45 -6.48 17.41 -2.22
CA LYS A 45 -6.99 16.65 -3.37
C LYS A 45 -5.94 15.73 -4.01
N GLN A 46 -4.66 16.03 -3.81
CA GLN A 46 -3.53 15.36 -4.43
C GLN A 46 -2.79 14.41 -3.47
N LEU A 47 -3.30 14.22 -2.25
CA LEU A 47 -2.69 13.30 -1.29
C LEU A 47 -2.77 11.86 -1.79
N SER A 48 -1.61 11.20 -1.83
CA SER A 48 -1.54 9.74 -1.90
C SER A 48 -1.98 9.13 -0.57
N ASN A 49 -2.10 7.79 -0.52
CA ASN A 49 -2.46 7.11 0.72
C ASN A 49 -1.42 7.32 1.83
N SER A 50 -0.13 7.33 1.49
CA SER A 50 0.94 7.60 2.47
C SER A 50 0.94 9.05 2.92
N ASP A 51 0.72 10.00 2.00
CA ASP A 51 0.62 11.42 2.36
C ASP A 51 -0.57 11.65 3.30
N LEU A 52 -1.72 11.01 3.00
CA LEU A 52 -2.90 11.10 3.83
C LEU A 52 -2.62 10.57 5.24
N ASP A 53 -2.01 9.39 5.39
CA ASP A 53 -1.71 8.84 6.71
C ASP A 53 -0.77 9.76 7.51
N ALA A 54 0.26 10.34 6.88
CA ALA A 54 1.18 11.28 7.52
C ALA A 54 0.44 12.55 7.99
N VAL A 55 -0.44 13.10 7.15
CA VAL A 55 -1.25 14.27 7.50
C VAL A 55 -2.23 13.98 8.64
N LEU A 56 -2.87 12.80 8.65
CA LEU A 56 -3.78 12.42 9.74
C LEU A 56 -3.03 12.21 11.06
N ALA A 57 -1.82 11.66 11.02
CA ALA A 57 -0.96 11.56 12.19
C ALA A 57 -0.58 12.94 12.73
N ALA A 58 -0.27 13.89 11.85
CA ALA A 58 0.01 15.28 12.22
C ALA A 58 -1.24 15.99 12.80
N PHE A 59 -2.44 15.72 12.29
CA PHE A 59 -3.68 16.23 12.89
C PHE A 59 -3.91 15.66 14.28
N ALA A 60 -3.73 14.34 14.46
CA ALA A 60 -3.90 13.69 15.75
C ALA A 60 -2.93 14.22 16.80
N ALA A 61 -1.67 14.47 16.44
CA ALA A 61 -0.67 15.03 17.34
C ALA A 61 -1.05 16.40 17.93
N ILE A 62 -1.99 17.13 17.33
CA ILE A 62 -2.47 18.42 17.86
C ILE A 62 -3.48 18.22 18.98
N TYR A 63 -4.46 17.33 18.79
CA TYR A 63 -5.58 17.19 19.73
C TYR A 63 -5.42 16.01 20.71
N ASP A 64 -4.53 15.07 20.42
CA ASP A 64 -4.30 13.85 21.18
C ASP A 64 -2.81 13.43 21.08
N PRO A 65 -1.88 14.24 21.65
CA PRO A 65 -0.44 14.04 21.50
C PRO A 65 0.09 12.76 22.16
N ASP A 66 -0.59 12.26 23.19
CA ASP A 66 -0.20 11.05 23.91
C ASP A 66 -0.60 9.76 23.20
N ASN A 67 -1.49 9.87 22.19
CA ASN A 67 -1.91 8.74 21.38
C ASN A 67 -0.97 8.53 20.20
N LEU A 68 -0.07 7.56 20.35
CA LEU A 68 0.89 7.17 19.31
C LEU A 68 0.29 6.30 18.18
N ALA A 69 -0.97 5.87 18.29
CA ALA A 69 -1.55 4.93 17.33
C ALA A 69 -1.64 5.49 15.90
N PRO A 70 -2.01 6.77 15.66
CA PRO A 70 -2.00 7.38 14.32
C PRO A 70 -0.60 7.44 13.69
N GLN A 71 0.43 7.74 14.49
CA GLN A 71 1.83 7.81 14.04
C GLN A 71 2.35 6.41 13.70
N LEU A 72 2.06 5.42 14.54
CA LEU A 72 2.37 4.01 14.26
C LEU A 72 1.63 3.50 13.02
N ARG A 73 0.38 3.92 12.82
CA ARG A 73 -0.39 3.59 11.61
C ARG A 73 0.21 4.22 10.37
N ALA A 74 0.66 5.47 10.44
CA ALA A 74 1.36 6.11 9.32
C ALA A 74 2.66 5.37 8.97
N ALA A 75 3.44 4.99 9.99
CA ALA A 75 4.67 4.23 9.80
C ALA A 75 4.42 2.81 9.24
N ARG A 76 3.41 2.09 9.75
CA ARG A 76 3.12 0.70 9.37
C ARG A 76 2.22 0.56 8.14
N GLY A 77 1.46 1.61 7.80
CA GLY A 77 0.41 1.57 6.79
C GLY A 77 0.93 1.29 5.39
N GLN A 78 2.13 1.79 5.07
CA GLN A 78 2.78 1.49 3.79
C GLN A 78 3.12 -0.01 3.67
N ARG A 79 3.79 -0.57 4.68
CA ARG A 79 4.15 -2.00 4.70
C ARG A 79 2.91 -2.89 4.65
N ALA A 80 1.90 -2.62 5.48
CA ALA A 80 0.65 -3.39 5.48
C ALA A 80 -0.06 -3.38 4.11
N ARG A 81 -0.06 -2.23 3.41
CA ARG A 81 -0.59 -2.15 2.03
C ARG A 81 0.24 -2.96 1.06
N MET A 82 1.56 -2.92 1.14
CA MET A 82 2.44 -3.73 0.28
C MET A 82 2.24 -5.23 0.53
N THR A 83 2.08 -5.67 1.78
CA THR A 83 1.75 -7.06 2.12
C THR A 83 0.39 -7.47 1.52
N TRP A 84 -0.62 -6.60 1.57
CA TRP A 84 -1.90 -6.85 0.91
C TRP A 84 -1.76 -6.96 -0.61
N VAL A 85 -0.96 -6.08 -1.23
CA VAL A 85 -0.67 -6.14 -2.67
C VAL A 85 0.08 -7.43 -3.00
N LEU A 86 1.05 -7.85 -2.19
CA LEU A 86 1.76 -9.12 -2.37
C LEU A 86 0.79 -10.30 -2.35
N ALA A 87 -0.12 -10.36 -1.37
CA ALA A 87 -1.13 -11.40 -1.29
C ALA A 87 -2.06 -11.40 -2.51
N ARG A 88 -2.45 -10.22 -3.01
CA ARG A 88 -3.23 -10.09 -4.25
C ARG A 88 -2.46 -10.59 -5.46
N LEU A 89 -1.23 -10.12 -5.67
CA LEU A 89 -0.39 -10.52 -6.79
C LEU A 89 -0.04 -12.00 -6.76
N THR A 90 0.12 -12.60 -5.57
CA THR A 90 0.33 -14.05 -5.43
C THR A 90 -0.85 -14.83 -5.98
N ARG A 91 -2.09 -14.38 -5.69
CA ARG A 91 -3.31 -14.98 -6.26
C ARG A 91 -3.39 -14.81 -7.77
N GLU A 92 -3.08 -13.62 -8.27
CA GLU A 92 -3.08 -13.37 -9.72
C GLU A 92 -2.00 -14.19 -10.44
N LEU A 93 -0.81 -14.31 -9.85
CA LEU A 93 0.27 -15.12 -10.37
C LEU A 93 -0.13 -16.60 -10.45
N ALA A 94 -0.81 -17.11 -9.41
CA ALA A 94 -1.33 -18.47 -9.40
C ALA A 94 -2.31 -18.76 -10.56
N GLN A 95 -3.08 -17.76 -10.99
CA GLN A 95 -4.01 -17.90 -12.12
C GLN A 95 -3.31 -17.91 -13.49
N VAL A 96 -2.21 -17.17 -13.64
CA VAL A 96 -1.54 -17.00 -14.94
C VAL A 96 -0.41 -18.01 -15.18
N LEU A 97 0.16 -18.58 -14.12
CA LEU A 97 1.10 -19.69 -14.24
C LEU A 97 0.39 -20.98 -14.63
N ASP A 98 -0.85 -21.16 -14.19
CA ASP A 98 -1.67 -22.34 -14.43
C ASP A 98 -3.09 -21.91 -14.83
N PRO A 99 -3.31 -21.61 -16.13
CA PRO A 99 -4.63 -21.21 -16.62
C PRO A 99 -5.63 -22.38 -16.57
N ASP A 100 -5.14 -23.62 -16.47
CA ASP A 100 -5.96 -24.82 -16.51
C ASP A 100 -6.73 -25.01 -15.20
N ALA A 101 -8.06 -25.01 -15.30
CA ALA A 101 -8.96 -24.98 -14.13
C ALA A 101 -8.96 -26.29 -13.33
N HIS A 102 -8.34 -27.35 -13.86
CA HIS A 102 -8.34 -28.69 -13.29
C HIS A 102 -7.41 -28.89 -12.08
N LEU A 103 -6.47 -27.96 -11.85
CA LEU A 103 -5.62 -28.00 -10.65
C LEU A 103 -6.36 -27.45 -9.43
N ASP A 104 -6.26 -28.19 -8.32
CA ASP A 104 -6.76 -27.74 -7.02
C ASP A 104 -6.17 -26.35 -6.65
N PRO A 105 -6.97 -25.43 -6.07
CA PRO A 105 -6.52 -24.10 -5.68
C PRO A 105 -5.24 -24.07 -4.82
N SER A 106 -5.00 -25.06 -3.95
CA SER A 106 -3.79 -25.13 -3.12
C SER A 106 -2.53 -25.30 -3.96
N THR A 107 -2.59 -26.17 -4.98
CA THR A 107 -1.45 -26.48 -5.86
C THR A 107 -1.03 -25.26 -6.69
N ARG A 108 -2.01 -24.49 -7.18
CA ARG A 108 -1.75 -23.23 -7.90
C ARG A 108 -1.08 -22.19 -7.00
N HIS A 109 -1.55 -22.08 -5.77
CA HIS A 109 -0.97 -21.16 -4.79
C HIS A 109 0.47 -21.54 -4.44
N ASP A 110 0.77 -22.83 -4.29
CA ASP A 110 2.11 -23.30 -3.97
C ASP A 110 3.10 -23.07 -5.10
N ARG A 111 2.69 -23.21 -6.37
CA ARG A 111 3.53 -22.83 -7.52
C ARG A 111 3.85 -21.33 -7.54
N ALA A 112 2.84 -20.48 -7.32
CA ALA A 112 3.06 -19.05 -7.19
C ALA A 112 4.01 -18.71 -6.03
N ARG A 113 3.87 -19.37 -4.88
CA ARG A 113 4.77 -19.22 -3.72
C ARG A 113 6.20 -19.66 -4.05
N ARG A 114 6.39 -20.78 -4.75
CA ARG A 114 7.72 -21.23 -5.20
C ARG A 114 8.36 -20.25 -6.17
N TYR A 115 7.60 -19.70 -7.10
CA TYR A 115 8.08 -18.66 -8.02
C TYR A 115 8.57 -17.42 -7.25
N ILE A 116 7.77 -16.93 -6.30
CA ILE A 116 8.15 -15.81 -5.45
C ILE A 116 9.37 -16.17 -4.59
N GLY A 117 9.41 -17.38 -4.02
CA GLY A 117 10.52 -17.89 -3.23
C GLY A 117 11.84 -17.95 -4.01
N ALA A 118 11.80 -18.32 -5.28
CA ALA A 118 12.96 -18.28 -6.17
C ALA A 118 13.49 -16.85 -6.33
N ILE A 119 12.60 -15.87 -6.58
CA ILE A 119 13.00 -14.46 -6.67
C ILE A 119 13.60 -13.97 -5.34
N LEU A 120 12.98 -14.30 -4.22
CA LEU A 120 13.47 -13.93 -2.89
C LEU A 120 14.88 -14.47 -2.64
N THR A 121 15.12 -15.73 -2.99
CA THR A 121 16.42 -16.39 -2.78
C THR A 121 17.48 -15.84 -3.71
N ASP A 122 17.17 -15.74 -5.00
CA ASP A 122 18.15 -15.39 -6.04
C ASP A 122 18.53 -13.91 -6.02
N LYS A 123 17.54 -13.03 -5.80
CA LYS A 123 17.72 -11.57 -5.92
C LYS A 123 17.91 -10.87 -4.58
N TYR A 124 17.29 -11.38 -3.52
CA TYR A 124 17.25 -10.71 -2.22
C TYR A 124 17.94 -11.52 -1.11
N HIS A 125 18.41 -12.73 -1.41
CA HIS A 125 19.10 -13.62 -0.47
C HIS A 125 18.33 -13.87 0.83
N THR A 126 16.99 -13.95 0.74
CA THR A 126 16.10 -14.30 1.85
C THR A 126 15.07 -15.32 1.38
N THR A 127 14.45 -16.02 2.34
CA THR A 127 13.34 -16.94 2.09
C THR A 127 11.97 -16.34 2.40
N THR A 128 11.92 -15.14 3.01
CA THR A 128 10.66 -14.50 3.42
C THR A 128 10.59 -13.03 2.98
N PRO A 129 9.43 -12.55 2.49
CA PRO A 129 9.21 -11.13 2.23
C PRO A 129 9.34 -10.24 3.48
N ASP A 130 9.19 -10.82 4.68
CA ASP A 130 9.21 -10.07 5.94
C ASP A 130 10.59 -9.49 6.25
N ASP A 131 11.66 -10.06 5.71
CA ASP A 131 13.04 -9.57 5.88
C ASP A 131 13.35 -8.40 4.92
N LEU A 132 12.50 -8.14 3.94
CA LEU A 132 12.72 -7.09 2.96
C LEU A 132 12.45 -5.71 3.56
N THR A 133 13.33 -4.76 3.26
CA THR A 133 13.04 -3.33 3.42
C THR A 133 11.83 -2.93 2.56
N ASP A 134 11.17 -1.83 2.90
CA ASP A 134 10.03 -1.32 2.12
C ASP A 134 10.39 -1.02 0.65
N ALA A 135 11.62 -0.61 0.37
CA ALA A 135 12.12 -0.40 -0.98
C ALA A 135 12.28 -1.72 -1.74
N GLN A 136 12.89 -2.74 -1.12
CA GLN A 136 13.04 -4.07 -1.71
C GLN A 136 11.69 -4.75 -1.92
N LEU A 137 10.77 -4.65 -0.96
CA LEU A 137 9.42 -5.16 -1.10
C LEU A 137 8.70 -4.51 -2.29
N ARG A 138 8.84 -3.19 -2.47
CA ARG A 138 8.29 -2.50 -3.65
C ARG A 138 8.87 -3.02 -4.96
N LEU A 139 10.18 -3.28 -5.04
CA LEU A 139 10.82 -3.85 -6.22
C LEU A 139 10.32 -5.27 -6.49
N LEU A 140 10.19 -6.11 -5.46
CA LEU A 140 9.59 -7.44 -5.58
C LEU A 140 8.18 -7.38 -6.15
N LEU A 141 7.33 -6.47 -5.65
CA LEU A 141 5.97 -6.28 -6.18
C LEU A 141 5.98 -5.90 -7.67
N MET A 142 6.93 -5.06 -8.10
CA MET A 142 7.10 -4.70 -9.51
C MET A 142 7.54 -5.89 -10.36
N ASP A 143 8.48 -6.70 -9.87
CA ASP A 143 8.95 -7.90 -10.57
C ASP A 143 7.81 -8.91 -10.75
N ILE A 144 7.03 -9.18 -9.69
CA ILE A 144 5.86 -10.07 -9.76
C ILE A 144 4.81 -9.52 -10.74
N SER A 145 4.51 -8.22 -10.66
CA SER A 145 3.55 -7.60 -11.58
C SER A 145 4.00 -7.73 -13.04
N ARG A 146 5.31 -7.57 -13.33
CA ARG A 146 5.86 -7.73 -14.67
C ARG A 146 5.76 -9.19 -15.15
N ALA A 147 6.05 -10.15 -14.28
CA ALA A 147 5.90 -11.56 -14.58
C ALA A 147 4.46 -11.90 -14.94
N ILE A 148 3.48 -11.42 -14.16
CA ILE A 148 2.05 -11.61 -14.45
C ILE A 148 1.69 -11.06 -15.84
N SER A 149 2.11 -9.83 -16.16
CA SER A 149 1.87 -9.23 -17.47
C SER A 149 2.46 -10.07 -18.61
N HIS A 150 3.70 -10.56 -18.45
CA HIS A 150 4.36 -11.39 -19.44
C HIS A 150 3.65 -12.74 -19.65
N HIS A 151 3.23 -13.40 -18.56
CA HIS A 151 2.46 -14.65 -18.66
C HIS A 151 1.09 -14.44 -19.31
N ARG A 152 0.37 -13.36 -18.98
CA ARG A 152 -0.90 -13.01 -19.65
C ARG A 152 -0.73 -12.81 -21.16
N GLN A 153 0.30 -12.07 -21.58
CA GLN A 153 0.59 -11.85 -23.00
C GLN A 153 0.88 -13.17 -23.74
N ARG A 154 1.62 -14.09 -23.11
CA ARG A 154 1.85 -15.42 -23.70
C ARG A 154 0.54 -16.18 -23.88
N LEU A 155 -0.33 -16.20 -22.86
CA LEU A 155 -1.61 -16.89 -22.94
C LEU A 155 -2.51 -16.34 -24.06
N THR A 156 -2.54 -15.02 -24.26
CA THR A 156 -3.29 -14.42 -25.37
C THR A 156 -2.72 -14.79 -26.73
N LEU A 157 -1.39 -14.80 -26.89
CA LEU A 157 -0.75 -15.16 -28.16
C LEU A 157 -1.01 -16.63 -28.56
N PHE A 158 -1.15 -17.54 -27.59
CA PHE A 158 -1.49 -18.95 -27.86
C PHE A 158 -2.99 -19.18 -28.12
N ALA A 159 -3.86 -18.27 -27.71
CA ALA A 159 -5.30 -18.37 -27.98
C ALA A 159 -5.67 -17.99 -29.43
N ASP A 160 -4.86 -17.15 -30.08
CA ASP A 160 -5.10 -16.61 -31.43
C ASP A 160 -4.34 -17.36 -32.55
N ALA A 161 -3.64 -18.46 -32.24
CA ALA A 161 -2.95 -19.26 -33.23
C ALA A 161 -3.92 -20.22 -33.96
N PRO A 162 -4.07 -20.16 -35.30
CA PRO A 162 -4.88 -21.13 -36.03
C PRO A 162 -4.18 -22.50 -35.99
N PHE A 163 -4.96 -23.54 -35.64
CA PHE A 163 -4.55 -24.95 -35.69
C PHE A 163 -4.26 -25.42 -37.12
#